data_AF-A0A1V4MHC3-F1
#
_entry.id   AF-A0A1V4MHC3-F1
#
_cell.length_a   1.000
_cell.length_b   1.000
_cell.length_c   1.000
_cell.angle_alpha   90.00
_cell.angle_beta   90.00
_cell.angle_gamma   90.00
#
_symmetry.space_group_name_H-M   'P 1'
#
loop_
_entity.id
_entity.type
_entity.pdbx_description
1 polymer ?
#
loop_
_entity_poly.entity_id
_entity_poly.type
_entity_poly.pdbx_seq_one_letter_code
_entity_poly.pdbx_strand_id
1 'polypeptide(L)'
;MKKVIMMACTFLVAGALVNGVSVLLKSPFICKFLEQNLILILVAILAVNTTTISVILTKMREIADKNPKIDFKNTRKSMRQSTIEHLCLIGIAAAVQIVKGSPIVCASFKPAEFIFEAILIGIFIYSIQILYDTAQSVYVILDYGH
;
A
#
# COMPACT_ATOMS: atom_id res chain seq x y z
N MET A 1 -11.81 3.27 8.68
CA MET A 1 -11.42 4.66 8.37
C MET A 1 -10.45 5.25 9.37
N LYS A 2 -10.78 5.50 10.65
CA LYS A 2 -9.81 6.08 11.62
C LYS A 2 -8.48 5.31 11.75
N LYS A 3 -8.52 3.97 11.88
CA LYS A 3 -7.31 3.13 11.94
C LYS A 3 -6.46 3.16 10.66
N VAL A 4 -7.12 3.25 9.51
CA VAL A 4 -6.47 3.28 8.18
C VAL A 4 -5.74 4.61 7.97
N ILE A 5 -6.38 5.73 8.31
CA ILE A 5 -5.76 7.06 8.25
C ILE A 5 -4.57 7.13 9.20
N MET A 6 -4.71 6.58 10.41
CA MET A 6 -3.62 6.50 11.38
C MET A 6 -2.43 5.69 10.85
N MET A 7 -2.66 4.52 10.23
CA MET A 7 -1.59 3.73 9.60
C MET A 7 -0.96 4.49 8.43
N ALA A 8 -1.74 5.09 7.55
CA ALA A 8 -1.22 5.90 6.45
C ALA A 8 -0.32 7.04 6.98
N CYS A 9 -0.72 7.72 8.05
CA CYS A 9 0.12 8.72 8.72
C CYS A 9 1.40 8.11 9.32
N THR A 10 1.34 6.91 9.91
CA THR A 10 2.54 6.21 10.40
C THR A 10 3.52 5.90 9.26
N PHE A 11 3.02 5.48 8.10
CA PHE A 11 3.86 5.19 6.94
C PHE A 11 4.41 6.45 6.27
N LEU A 12 3.73 7.59 6.36
CA LEU A 12 4.32 8.88 5.99
C LEU A 12 5.49 9.27 6.89
N VAL A 13 5.39 9.02 8.20
CA VAL A 13 6.51 9.21 9.14
C VAL A 13 7.66 8.26 8.79
N ALA A 14 7.38 6.99 8.53
CA ALA A 14 8.38 6.02 8.10
C ALA A 14 9.05 6.45 6.78
N GLY A 15 8.27 6.96 5.82
CA GLY A 15 8.77 7.51 4.57
C GLY A 15 9.69 8.71 4.77
N ALA A 16 9.34 9.62 5.68
CA ALA A 16 10.18 10.75 6.05
C ALA A 16 11.50 10.31 6.72
N LEU A 17 11.47 9.28 7.58
CA LEU A 17 12.67 8.72 8.20
C LEU A 17 13.60 8.09 7.16
N VAL A 18 13.04 7.26 6.27
CA VAL A 18 13.82 6.62 5.19
C VAL A 18 14.39 7.69 4.25
N ASN A 19 13.60 8.72 3.91
CA ASN A 19 14.12 9.82 3.10
C ASN A 19 15.23 10.59 3.82
N GLY A 20 15.07 10.84 5.12
CA GLY A 20 16.09 11.47 5.96
C GLY A 20 17.40 10.68 5.97
N VAL A 21 17.33 9.34 6.06
CA VAL A 21 18.50 8.47 5.91
C VAL A 21 19.11 8.58 4.52
N SER A 22 18.29 8.61 3.46
CA SER A 22 18.75 8.78 2.09
C SER A 22 19.53 10.08 1.89
N VAL A 23 19.01 11.18 2.43
CA VAL A 23 19.65 12.50 2.41
C VAL A 23 20.94 12.51 3.23
N LEU A 24 20.93 11.93 4.43
CA LEU A 24 22.10 11.84 5.31
C LEU A 24 23.24 11.04 4.66
N LEU A 25 22.91 9.96 3.96
CA LEU A 25 23.86 9.14 3.22
C LEU A 25 24.18 9.68 1.82
N LYS A 26 23.57 10.82 1.42
CA LYS A 26 23.66 11.39 0.06
C LYS A 26 23.39 10.37 -1.05
N SER A 27 22.49 9.42 -0.77
CA SER A 27 22.15 8.35 -1.71
C SER A 27 20.88 8.72 -2.48
N PRO A 28 20.92 8.77 -3.82
CA PRO A 28 19.71 8.99 -4.62
C PRO A 28 18.99 7.67 -4.93
N PHE A 29 19.43 6.54 -4.37
CA PHE A 29 18.99 5.21 -4.77
C PHE A 29 17.47 5.03 -4.67
N ILE A 30 16.89 5.20 -3.48
CA ILE A 30 15.46 4.94 -3.27
C ILE A 30 14.59 5.94 -4.02
N CYS A 31 14.98 7.22 -4.05
CA CYS A 31 14.25 8.27 -4.73
C CYS A 31 14.19 8.02 -6.25
N LYS A 32 15.34 7.74 -6.88
CA LYS A 32 15.39 7.41 -8.32
C LYS A 32 14.66 6.12 -8.65
N PHE A 33 14.81 5.09 -7.82
CA PHE A 33 14.14 3.82 -8.02
C PHE A 33 12.61 3.98 -8.02
N LEU A 34 12.06 4.68 -7.02
CA LEU A 34 10.62 4.92 -6.90
C LEU A 34 10.11 5.88 -7.97
N GLU A 35 10.88 6.89 -8.35
CA GLU A 35 10.50 7.79 -9.44
C GLU A 35 10.26 7.03 -10.76
N GLN A 36 11.13 6.07 -11.07
CA GLN A 36 11.04 5.29 -12.30
C GLN A 36 10.04 4.13 -12.23
N ASN A 37 9.86 3.51 -11.06
CA ASN A 37 9.20 2.20 -10.97
C ASN A 37 7.98 2.16 -10.03
N LEU A 38 7.69 3.20 -9.25
CA LEU A 38 6.66 3.12 -8.20
C LEU A 38 5.31 2.68 -8.75
N ILE A 39 4.81 3.30 -9.82
CA ILE A 39 3.49 2.95 -10.38
C ILE A 39 3.46 1.48 -10.83
N LEU A 40 4.51 1.02 -11.52
CA LEU A 40 4.63 -0.38 -11.94
C LEU A 40 4.61 -1.33 -10.74
N ILE A 41 5.35 -1.00 -9.67
CA ILE A 41 5.40 -1.79 -8.44
C ILE A 41 4.03 -1.83 -7.75
N LEU A 42 3.35 -0.68 -7.61
CA LEU A 42 2.04 -0.62 -6.97
C LEU A 42 0.99 -1.44 -7.74
N VAL A 43 1.01 -1.37 -9.07
CA VAL A 43 0.12 -2.20 -9.92
C VAL A 43 0.46 -3.68 -9.79
N ALA A 44 1.75 -4.04 -9.76
CA ALA A 44 2.17 -5.42 -9.54
C ALA A 44 1.72 -5.96 -8.17
N ILE A 45 1.87 -5.16 -7.11
CA ILE A 45 1.40 -5.53 -5.77
C ILE A 45 -0.13 -5.67 -5.76
N LEU A 46 -0.88 -4.75 -6.38
CA LEU A 46 -2.33 -4.85 -6.49
C LEU A 46 -2.77 -6.14 -7.20
N ALA A 47 -2.08 -6.54 -8.26
CA ALA A 47 -2.37 -7.79 -8.98
C ALA A 47 -2.17 -9.01 -8.07
N VAL A 48 -1.00 -9.14 -7.43
CA VAL A 48 -0.72 -10.23 -6.48
C VAL A 48 -1.72 -10.24 -5.33
N ASN A 49 -2.06 -9.07 -4.79
CA ASN A 49 -3.03 -8.94 -3.70
C ASN A 49 -4.43 -9.41 -4.13
N THR A 50 -4.85 -9.06 -5.35
CA THR A 50 -6.15 -9.46 -5.91
C THR A 50 -6.24 -10.97 -6.11
N THR A 51 -5.18 -11.60 -6.64
CA THR A 51 -5.09 -13.07 -6.74
C THR A 51 -5.19 -13.72 -5.37
N THR A 52 -4.48 -13.17 -4.37
CA THR A 52 -4.47 -13.71 -3.01
C THR A 52 -5.85 -13.59 -2.35
N ILE A 53 -6.52 -12.44 -2.48
CA ILE A 53 -7.90 -12.25 -2.00
C ILE A 53 -8.84 -13.26 -2.67
N SER A 54 -8.70 -13.54 -3.97
CA SER A 54 -9.53 -14.53 -4.67
C SER A 54 -9.40 -15.93 -4.06
N VAL A 55 -8.18 -16.34 -3.71
CA VAL A 55 -7.92 -17.62 -3.02
C VAL A 55 -8.60 -17.63 -1.64
N ILE A 56 -8.41 -16.58 -0.85
CA ILE A 56 -9.00 -16.46 0.48
C ILE A 56 -10.54 -16.50 0.41
N LEU A 57 -11.15 -15.74 -0.51
CA LEU A 57 -12.60 -15.71 -0.69
C LEU A 57 -13.18 -17.07 -1.06
N THR A 58 -12.46 -17.84 -1.89
CA THR A 58 -12.85 -19.21 -2.25
C THR A 58 -12.85 -20.11 -1.01
N LYS A 59 -11.80 -20.06 -0.19
CA LYS A 59 -11.73 -20.84 1.07
C LYS A 59 -12.76 -20.42 2.10
N MET A 60 -13.00 -19.12 2.25
CA MET A 60 -14.07 -18.62 3.11
C MET A 60 -15.45 -19.13 2.69
N ARG A 61 -15.70 -19.26 1.38
CA ARG A 61 -16.94 -19.84 0.86
C ARG A 61 -17.06 -21.32 1.21
N GLU A 62 -16.00 -22.11 0.98
CA GLU A 62 -15.96 -23.53 1.36
C GLU A 62 -16.24 -23.74 2.87
N ILE A 63 -15.68 -22.88 3.74
CA ILE A 63 -15.90 -22.95 5.19
C ILE A 63 -17.35 -22.59 5.55
N ALA A 64 -17.90 -21.54 4.94
CA ALA A 64 -19.28 -21.10 5.19
C ALA A 64 -20.32 -22.13 4.72
N ASP A 65 -20.06 -22.80 3.59
CA ASP A 65 -20.93 -23.85 3.05
C ASP A 65 -20.99 -25.07 4.01
N LYS A 66 -19.87 -25.37 4.68
CA LYS A 66 -19.79 -26.43 5.72
C LYS A 66 -20.34 -25.99 7.08
N ASN A 67 -20.35 -24.69 7.37
CA ASN A 67 -20.72 -24.14 8.68
C ASN A 67 -21.71 -22.97 8.52
N PRO A 68 -23.03 -23.22 8.41
CA PRO A 68 -24.03 -22.20 8.10
C PRO A 68 -24.14 -21.06 9.14
N LYS A 69 -23.59 -21.26 10.34
CA LYS A 69 -23.56 -20.25 11.42
C LYS A 69 -22.44 -19.22 11.24
N ILE A 70 -21.46 -19.48 10.38
CA ILE A 70 -20.32 -18.60 10.14
C ILE A 70 -20.64 -17.70 8.94
N ASP A 71 -20.71 -16.39 9.17
CA ASP A 71 -20.84 -15.39 8.09
C ASP A 71 -19.58 -14.52 8.02
N PHE A 72 -18.95 -14.54 6.85
CA PHE A 72 -17.77 -13.73 6.54
C PHE A 72 -18.09 -12.39 5.86
N LYS A 73 -19.34 -11.92 5.87
CA LYS A 73 -19.76 -10.65 5.23
C LYS A 73 -18.86 -9.46 5.60
N ASN A 74 -18.49 -9.33 6.87
CA ASN A 74 -17.62 -8.24 7.33
C ASN A 74 -16.17 -8.38 6.82
N THR A 75 -15.63 -9.59 6.79
CA THR A 75 -14.30 -9.88 6.24
C THR A 75 -14.24 -9.60 4.75
N ARG A 76 -15.25 -10.05 3.98
CA ARG A 76 -15.37 -9.76 2.53
C ARG A 76 -15.43 -8.26 2.25
N LYS A 77 -16.22 -7.51 3.05
CA LYS A 77 -16.31 -6.06 2.94
C LYS A 77 -14.95 -5.39 3.21
N SER A 78 -14.22 -5.86 4.21
CA SER A 78 -12.90 -5.31 4.58
C SER A 78 -11.84 -5.60 3.51
N MET A 79 -11.84 -6.80 2.92
CA MET A 79 -10.95 -7.16 1.81
C MET A 79 -11.22 -6.29 0.58
N ARG A 80 -12.50 -6.10 0.21
CA ARG A 80 -12.86 -5.19 -0.89
C ARG A 80 -12.40 -3.75 -0.62
N GLN A 81 -12.56 -3.28 0.62
CA GLN A 81 -12.12 -1.96 1.04
C GLN A 81 -10.60 -1.80 0.89
N SER A 82 -9.81 -2.81 1.29
CA SER A 82 -8.35 -2.81 1.12
C SER A 82 -7.93 -2.72 -0.36
N THR A 83 -8.62 -3.42 -1.27
CA THR A 83 -8.37 -3.31 -2.71
C THR A 83 -8.62 -1.89 -3.24
N ILE A 84 -9.72 -1.26 -2.81
CA ILE A 84 -10.05 0.13 -3.20
C ILE A 84 -9.01 1.10 -2.64
N GLU A 85 -8.57 0.90 -1.39
CA GLU A 85 -7.52 1.72 -0.77
C GLU A 85 -6.21 1.65 -1.57
N HIS A 86 -5.80 0.45 -2.00
CA HIS A 86 -4.61 0.30 -2.84
C HIS A 86 -4.77 1.01 -4.19
N LEU A 87 -5.94 0.91 -4.82
CA LEU A 87 -6.23 1.64 -6.06
C LEU A 87 -6.14 3.17 -5.86
N CYS A 88 -6.66 3.69 -4.73
CA CYS A 88 -6.51 5.10 -4.38
C CYS A 88 -5.05 5.49 -4.18
N LEU A 89 -4.22 4.64 -3.56
CA LEU A 89 -2.79 4.90 -3.39
C LEU A 89 -2.05 5.03 -4.72
N ILE A 90 -2.39 4.21 -5.71
CA ILE A 90 -1.84 4.32 -7.08
C ILE A 90 -2.18 5.70 -7.66
N GLY A 91 -3.44 6.13 -7.55
CA GLY A 91 -3.88 7.44 -8.03
C GLY A 91 -3.17 8.60 -7.33
N ILE A 92 -3.00 8.51 -6.00
CA ILE A 92 -2.27 9.50 -5.21
C ILE A 92 -0.79 9.53 -5.61
N ALA A 93 -0.14 8.38 -5.75
CA ALA A 93 1.26 8.30 -6.18
C ALA A 93 1.48 8.94 -7.55
N ALA A 94 0.58 8.67 -8.51
CA ALA A 94 0.63 9.28 -9.84
C ALA A 94 0.46 10.81 -9.75
N ALA A 95 -0.51 11.30 -8.99
CA ALA A 95 -0.69 12.73 -8.78
C ALA A 95 0.54 13.40 -8.15
N VAL A 96 1.14 12.77 -7.13
CA VAL A 96 2.35 13.28 -6.47
C VAL A 96 3.53 13.29 -7.43
N GLN A 97 3.72 12.27 -8.27
CA GLN A 97 4.79 12.26 -9.27
C GLN A 97 4.60 13.36 -10.33
N ILE A 98 3.37 13.60 -10.80
CA ILE A 98 3.06 14.69 -11.75
C ILE A 98 3.43 16.04 -11.13
N VAL A 99 3.04 16.26 -9.87
CA VAL A 99 3.32 17.51 -9.16
C VAL A 99 4.84 17.68 -8.90
N LYS A 100 5.54 16.62 -8.49
CA LYS A 100 7.00 16.62 -8.30
C LYS A 100 7.74 16.96 -9.60
N GLY A 101 7.30 16.41 -10.73
CA GLY A 101 7.89 16.65 -12.05
C GLY A 101 7.65 18.06 -12.61
N SER A 102 6.80 18.87 -11.98
CA SER A 102 6.51 20.23 -12.42
C SER A 102 7.63 21.21 -12.01
N PRO A 103 8.30 21.86 -12.98
CA PRO A 103 9.37 22.82 -12.68
C PRO A 103 8.86 24.06 -11.92
N ILE A 104 7.56 24.36 -12.00
CA ILE A 104 6.91 25.49 -11.32
C ILE A 104 6.86 25.26 -9.81
N VAL A 105 6.59 24.02 -9.38
CA VAL A 105 6.37 23.69 -7.97
C VAL A 105 7.70 23.58 -7.22
N CYS A 106 8.70 22.95 -7.84
CA CYS A 106 10.02 22.78 -7.23
C CYS A 106 10.80 24.10 -7.14
N ALA A 107 10.57 25.07 -8.04
CA ALA A 107 11.20 26.38 -7.97
C ALA A 107 10.63 27.27 -6.84
N SER A 108 9.38 27.08 -6.45
CA SER A 108 8.71 27.93 -5.44
C SER A 108 8.88 27.46 -4.00
N PHE A 109 9.18 26.18 -3.74
CA PHE A 109 9.20 25.63 -2.38
C PHE A 109 10.37 24.68 -2.14
N LYS A 110 11.43 25.17 -1.47
CA LYS A 110 12.67 24.41 -1.18
C LYS A 110 12.47 23.04 -0.50
N PRO A 111 11.56 22.86 0.48
CA PRO A 111 11.36 21.55 1.09
C PRO A 111 10.35 20.67 0.33
N ALA A 112 9.82 21.12 -0.82
CA ALA A 112 8.86 20.35 -1.62
C ALA A 112 9.40 18.98 -2.00
N GLU A 113 10.65 18.94 -2.48
CA GLU A 113 11.28 17.71 -2.96
C GLU A 113 11.37 16.65 -1.86
N PHE A 114 11.83 17.04 -0.67
CA PHE A 114 11.89 16.15 0.48
C PHE A 114 10.51 15.61 0.89
N ILE A 115 9.48 16.47 0.87
CA ILE A 115 8.12 16.09 1.25
C ILE A 115 7.53 15.12 0.22
N PHE A 116 7.66 15.41 -1.08
CA PHE A 116 7.15 14.53 -2.12
C PHE A 116 7.85 13.18 -2.10
N GLU A 117 9.17 13.15 -1.92
CA GLU A 117 9.92 11.89 -1.80
C GLU A 117 9.52 11.09 -0.57
N ALA A 118 9.36 11.75 0.58
CA ALA A 118 8.86 11.10 1.80
C ALA A 118 7.45 10.51 1.61
N ILE A 119 6.56 11.22 0.89
CA ILE A 119 5.22 10.72 0.56
C ILE A 119 5.31 9.49 -0.35
N LEU A 120 6.10 9.56 -1.42
CA LEU A 120 6.25 8.45 -2.38
C LEU A 120 6.84 7.20 -1.71
N ILE A 121 7.85 7.37 -0.85
CA ILE A 121 8.42 6.28 -0.04
C ILE A 121 7.37 5.74 0.95
N GLY A 122 6.62 6.62 1.60
CA GLY A 122 5.55 6.22 2.52
C GLY A 122 4.45 5.41 1.83
N ILE A 123 4.03 5.80 0.64
CA ILE A 123 3.07 5.05 -0.19
C ILE A 123 3.64 3.67 -0.53
N PHE A 124 4.90 3.60 -0.95
CA PHE A 124 5.57 2.34 -1.25
C PHE A 124 5.58 1.38 -0.05
N ILE A 125 6.01 1.86 1.13
CA ILE A 125 6.04 1.04 2.35
C ILE A 125 4.62 0.61 2.75
N TYR A 126 3.64 1.51 2.69
CA TYR A 126 2.26 1.17 3.03
C TYR A 126 1.66 0.12 2.10
N SER A 127 1.96 0.19 0.80
CA SER A 127 1.52 -0.82 -0.16
C SER A 127 2.15 -2.19 0.09
N ILE A 128 3.40 -2.25 0.56
CA ILE A 128 4.01 -3.50 1.04
C ILE A 128 3.27 -4.03 2.28
N GLN A 129 2.90 -3.15 3.22
CA GLN A 129 2.14 -3.58 4.40
C GLN A 129 0.78 -4.17 4.01
N ILE A 130 0.05 -3.57 3.07
CA ILE A 130 -1.23 -4.10 2.57
C ILE A 130 -1.04 -5.52 2.01
N LEU A 131 0.04 -5.74 1.27
CA LEU A 131 0.38 -7.07 0.77
C LEU A 131 0.68 -8.04 1.91
N TYR A 132 1.47 -7.62 2.90
CA TYR A 132 1.82 -8.43 4.06
C TYR A 132 0.58 -8.85 4.87
N ASP A 133 -0.32 -7.91 5.18
CA ASP A 133 -1.55 -8.19 5.95
C ASP A 133 -2.44 -9.20 5.21
N THR A 134 -2.50 -9.10 3.88
CA THR A 134 -3.29 -10.02 3.06
C THR A 134 -2.63 -11.39 2.97
N ALA A 135 -1.30 -11.46 2.83
CA ALA A 135 -0.55 -12.70 2.84
C ALA A 135 -0.70 -13.44 4.19
N GLN A 136 -0.62 -12.72 5.31
CA GLN A 136 -0.86 -13.29 6.65
C GLN A 136 -2.28 -13.87 6.78
N SER A 137 -3.27 -13.20 6.19
CA SER A 137 -4.66 -13.69 6.19
C SER A 137 -4.82 -15.02 5.46
N VAL A 138 -3.96 -15.35 4.49
CA VAL A 138 -3.95 -16.67 3.82
C VAL A 138 -3.60 -17.77 4.80
N TYR A 139 -2.55 -17.60 5.60
CA TYR A 139 -2.14 -18.62 6.58
C TYR A 139 -3.24 -18.85 7.60
N VAL A 140 -3.85 -17.78 8.12
CA VAL A 140 -4.95 -17.88 9.09
C VAL A 140 -6.16 -18.63 8.53
N ILE A 141 -6.55 -18.39 7.26
CA ILE A 141 -7.72 -19.07 6.68
C ILE A 141 -7.42 -20.53 6.31
N LEU A 142 -6.18 -20.85 5.93
CA LEU A 142 -5.76 -22.22 5.65
C LEU A 142 -5.69 -23.05 6.93
N ASP A 143 -5.16 -22.47 8.01
CA ASP A 143 -5.08 -23.14 9.32
C ASP A 143 -6.46 -23.42 9.92
N TYR A 144 -7.48 -22.60 9.60
CA TYR A 144 -8.87 -22.83 10.04
C TYR A 144 -9.56 -24.00 9.32
N GLY A 145 -8.99 -24.48 8.21
CA GLY A 145 -9.54 -25.57 7.40
C GLY A 145 -9.10 -26.99 7.83
N HIS A 146 -8.21 -27.09 8.83
CA HIS A 146 -7.78 -28.32 9.48
C HIS A 146 -8.50 -28.51 10.82
#